data_AF-A0A7V1M7J8-F1
#
_entry.id   AF-A0A7V1M7J8-F1
#
_cell.length_a   1.000
_cell.length_b   1.000
_cell.length_c   1.000
_cell.angle_alpha   90.00
_cell.angle_beta   90.00
_cell.angle_gamma   90.00
#
_symmetry.space_group_name_H-M   'P 1'
#
loop_
_entity.id
_entity.type
_entity.pdbx_description
1 polymer ?
#
loop_
_entity_poly.entity_id
_entity_poly.type
_entity_poly.pdbx_seq_one_letter_code
_entity_poly.pdbx_strand_id
1 'polypeptide(L)'
;MKRFALLVAFCLGLSIWAGAQPNDVVILDRVFNDDSDSISNHVKNLPTVILSDTKLDGDGRPPEFANRHAWFVSADGVNPLQIPLDEEWILEYDLTLTGTPVTPRKEAGGFARIGMPWGYSELQFMVNTDAHEVVAFGYPFPFYRFDLSYNSGDTIHLGIHFFKDTDGKYKVIYMANELSSPAMALSDQSIIVQKNWISPGGYLQVNIQAGNPNNGGTAVFDNIKWNGNLLRRAFAISGNIELRDFGGDVTQVPIGAELRQGGVVVRTETLFTDSAGNYAILDVTPGTYDVAFKPSHWLRAVVPDVTVVDADVTGVDVSLTNGDIDGDNEVTLFDFGALVAAFGSVPGDSNWNPDADLDGDEEVTLFDFGVLVRNFGAIGDE
;
A
#
# COMPACT_ATOMS: atom_id res chain seq x y z
N MET A 1 -5.65 9.99 40.07
CA MET A 1 -4.43 10.22 39.26
C MET A 1 -4.17 9.00 38.39
N LYS A 2 -4.79 8.94 37.21
CA LYS A 2 -4.57 7.87 36.22
C LYS A 2 -3.56 8.41 35.20
N ARG A 3 -2.39 7.78 35.11
CA ARG A 3 -1.35 8.13 34.15
C ARG A 3 -1.74 7.53 32.79
N PHE A 4 -2.09 8.40 31.85
CA PHE A 4 -2.18 8.04 30.43
C PHE A 4 -0.76 7.70 29.94
N ALA A 5 -0.58 6.49 29.44
CA ALA A 5 0.61 6.11 28.68
C ALA A 5 0.42 6.65 27.25
N LEU A 6 1.17 7.70 26.92
CA LEU A 6 1.28 8.21 25.57
C LEU A 6 2.10 7.17 24.77
N LEU A 7 1.42 6.42 23.89
CA LEU A 7 2.08 5.57 22.91
C LEU A 7 2.69 6.52 21.86
N VAL A 8 3.97 6.84 22.01
CA VAL A 8 4.71 7.58 20.98
C VAL A 8 5.02 6.57 19.88
N ALA A 9 4.22 6.60 18.82
CA ALA A 9 4.58 5.97 17.56
C ALA A 9 5.87 6.65 17.05
N PHE A 10 6.91 5.85 16.85
CA PHE A 10 8.16 6.29 16.24
C PHE A 10 7.87 6.53 14.75
N CYS A 11 7.41 7.73 14.40
CA CYS A 11 7.42 8.16 13.01
C CYS A 11 8.88 8.41 12.62
N LEU A 12 9.52 7.42 12.00
CA LEU A 12 10.68 7.67 11.16
C LEU A 12 10.24 8.69 10.11
N GLY A 13 10.83 9.89 10.16
CA GLY A 13 10.58 10.95 9.19
C GLY A 13 11.14 10.53 7.84
N LEU A 14 10.35 9.77 7.07
CA LEU A 14 10.62 9.52 5.66
C LEU A 14 10.29 10.82 4.92
N SER A 15 11.27 11.34 4.19
CA SER A 15 11.05 12.39 3.20
C SER A 15 9.98 11.90 2.23
N ILE A 16 8.91 12.68 2.06
CA ILE A 16 7.88 12.35 1.08
C ILE A 16 8.48 12.64 -0.30
N TRP A 17 9.01 11.61 -0.97
CA TRP A 17 9.34 11.72 -2.38
C TRP A 17 8.07 12.05 -3.16
N ALA A 18 8.06 13.21 -3.83
CA ALA A 18 6.93 13.72 -4.61
C ALA A 18 6.65 12.97 -5.92
N GLY A 19 7.37 11.85 -6.18
CA GLY A 19 7.13 11.00 -7.33
C GLY A 19 6.21 9.82 -7.03
N ALA A 20 5.96 9.01 -8.06
CA ALA A 20 4.95 7.95 -8.03
C ALA A 20 5.32 6.80 -7.09
N GLN A 21 4.65 6.67 -5.95
CA GLN A 21 4.94 5.64 -4.94
C GLN A 21 4.67 4.22 -5.44
N PRO A 22 5.43 3.20 -4.99
CA PRO A 22 5.10 1.80 -5.21
C PRO A 22 3.71 1.44 -4.66
N ASN A 23 2.82 1.04 -5.56
CA ASN A 23 1.51 0.46 -5.24
C ASN A 23 1.26 -0.83 -6.02
N ASP A 24 2.21 -1.23 -6.87
CA ASP A 24 2.10 -2.41 -7.69
C ASP A 24 3.47 -3.06 -7.94
N VAL A 25 3.50 -4.13 -8.73
CA VAL A 25 4.71 -4.74 -9.28
C VAL A 25 4.57 -5.02 -10.77
N VAL A 26 5.69 -5.05 -11.48
CA VAL A 26 5.77 -5.60 -12.84
C VAL A 26 6.60 -6.89 -12.81
N ILE A 27 6.16 -7.90 -13.57
CA ILE A 27 6.91 -9.14 -13.78
C ILE A 27 7.57 -9.08 -15.16
N LEU A 28 8.86 -9.35 -15.19
CA LEU A 28 9.67 -9.49 -16.38
C LEU A 28 10.08 -10.96 -16.49
N ASP A 29 9.38 -11.68 -17.34
CA ASP A 29 9.72 -13.05 -17.65
C ASP A 29 10.96 -13.11 -18.54
N ARG A 30 11.76 -14.17 -18.36
CA ARG A 30 12.83 -14.53 -19.30
C ARG A 30 13.86 -13.41 -19.51
N VAL A 31 14.22 -12.72 -18.42
CA VAL A 31 15.34 -11.76 -18.37
C VAL A 31 16.63 -12.41 -18.87
N PHE A 32 16.84 -13.67 -18.49
CA PHE A 32 17.72 -14.60 -19.20
C PHE A 32 16.87 -15.79 -19.67
N ASN A 33 17.15 -16.26 -20.89
CA ASN A 33 16.28 -17.18 -21.64
C ASN A 33 17.11 -18.14 -22.48
N ASP A 34 17.88 -18.99 -21.81
CA ASP A 34 18.74 -19.96 -22.46
C ASP A 34 17.94 -21.19 -22.92
N ASP A 35 16.98 -21.64 -22.10
CA ASP A 35 16.01 -22.67 -22.46
C ASP A 35 14.69 -22.01 -22.87
N SER A 36 14.49 -21.89 -24.18
CA SER A 36 13.33 -21.18 -24.72
C SER A 36 12.01 -21.96 -24.63
N ASP A 37 12.03 -23.28 -24.45
CA ASP A 37 10.82 -24.11 -24.39
C ASP A 37 10.48 -24.61 -22.98
N SER A 38 11.13 -24.03 -21.97
CA SER A 38 10.70 -24.06 -20.58
C SER A 38 9.28 -23.51 -20.40
N ILE A 39 8.62 -23.89 -19.31
CA ILE A 39 7.26 -23.48 -18.96
C ILE A 39 7.34 -22.56 -17.75
N SER A 40 7.22 -21.26 -18.02
CA SER A 40 7.17 -20.21 -17.01
C SER A 40 5.73 -19.87 -16.64
N ASN A 41 5.42 -19.83 -15.34
CA ASN A 41 4.16 -19.29 -14.83
C ASN A 41 4.45 -18.29 -13.71
N HIS A 42 3.59 -17.29 -13.59
CA HIS A 42 3.68 -16.34 -12.50
C HIS A 42 2.30 -16.00 -11.92
N VAL A 43 2.28 -15.58 -10.66
CA VAL A 43 1.11 -15.02 -9.99
C VAL A 43 1.48 -13.64 -9.48
N LYS A 44 0.63 -12.66 -9.79
CA LYS A 44 0.67 -11.31 -9.24
C LYS A 44 -0.64 -11.08 -8.50
N ASN A 45 -0.61 -11.22 -7.17
CA ASN A 45 -1.75 -10.97 -6.31
C ASN A 45 -1.24 -10.36 -5.00
N LEU A 46 -0.94 -9.06 -5.05
CA LEU A 46 -0.26 -8.35 -3.97
C LEU A 46 -0.98 -8.52 -2.61
N PRO A 47 -0.23 -8.70 -1.51
CA PRO A 47 1.22 -8.54 -1.36
C PRO A 47 2.06 -9.78 -1.75
N THR A 48 1.51 -10.70 -2.55
CA THR A 48 2.18 -11.93 -3.00
C THR A 48 2.58 -11.87 -4.48
N VAL A 49 3.78 -12.32 -4.78
CA VAL A 49 4.29 -12.62 -6.14
C VAL A 49 4.82 -14.05 -6.17
N ILE A 50 4.41 -14.83 -7.16
CA ILE A 50 4.96 -16.17 -7.39
C ILE A 50 5.63 -16.19 -8.75
N LEU A 51 6.86 -16.67 -8.80
CA LEU A 51 7.57 -16.97 -10.03
C LEU A 51 7.81 -18.48 -10.08
N SER A 52 7.58 -19.10 -11.23
CA SER A 52 7.92 -20.50 -11.45
C SER A 52 8.44 -20.71 -12.86
N ASP A 53 9.44 -21.58 -12.99
CA ASP A 53 9.92 -22.05 -14.28
C ASP A 53 10.18 -23.56 -14.17
N THR A 54 9.67 -24.30 -15.14
CA THR A 54 9.66 -25.77 -15.16
C THR A 54 10.02 -26.27 -16.54
N LYS A 55 10.34 -27.57 -16.65
CA LYS A 55 10.81 -28.17 -17.91
C LYS A 55 12.05 -27.43 -18.43
N LEU A 56 12.99 -27.19 -17.52
CA LEU A 56 14.30 -26.61 -17.83
C LEU A 56 15.28 -27.71 -18.18
N ASP A 57 15.01 -28.38 -19.30
CA ASP A 57 15.70 -29.55 -19.82
C ASP A 57 16.70 -29.25 -20.94
N GLY A 58 16.88 -27.97 -21.27
CA GLY A 58 17.88 -27.48 -22.20
C GLY A 58 17.41 -27.51 -23.65
N ASP A 59 17.93 -26.58 -24.45
CA ASP A 59 17.54 -26.41 -25.85
C ASP A 59 18.31 -27.36 -26.81
N GLY A 60 19.15 -28.23 -26.23
CA GLY A 60 20.01 -29.16 -26.95
C GLY A 60 21.31 -28.52 -27.47
N ARG A 61 21.64 -27.29 -27.06
CA ARG A 61 22.85 -26.56 -27.47
C ARG A 61 23.70 -26.18 -26.25
N PRO A 62 24.80 -26.91 -26.00
CA PRO A 62 25.69 -26.53 -24.92
C PRO A 62 26.46 -25.22 -25.23
N PRO A 63 26.91 -24.47 -24.22
CA PRO A 63 26.69 -24.72 -22.78
C PRO A 63 25.29 -24.29 -22.31
N GLU A 64 24.70 -25.10 -21.44
CA GLU A 64 23.44 -24.79 -20.75
C GLU A 64 23.75 -23.94 -19.50
N PHE A 65 23.05 -22.82 -19.37
CA PHE A 65 23.16 -21.86 -18.27
C PHE A 65 21.90 -21.91 -17.41
N ALA A 66 21.03 -20.91 -17.54
CA ALA A 66 19.86 -20.73 -16.69
C ALA A 66 18.83 -19.83 -17.38
N ASN A 67 17.58 -20.00 -16.97
CA ASN A 67 16.55 -18.98 -17.16
C ASN A 67 16.45 -18.11 -15.90
N ARG A 68 16.07 -16.84 -16.10
CA ARG A 68 15.82 -15.90 -15.00
C ARG A 68 14.54 -15.11 -15.25
N HIS A 69 13.72 -15.03 -14.21
CA HIS A 69 12.53 -14.19 -14.13
C HIS A 69 12.73 -13.19 -13.00
N ALA A 70 12.21 -11.98 -13.16
CA ALA A 70 12.30 -10.96 -12.13
C ALA A 70 10.97 -10.24 -11.97
N TRP A 71 10.74 -9.69 -10.79
CA TRP A 71 9.69 -8.70 -10.56
C TRP A 71 10.32 -7.44 -9.97
N PHE A 72 9.70 -6.29 -10.22
CA PHE A 72 10.13 -5.00 -9.69
C PHE A 72 8.94 -4.25 -9.12
N VAL A 73 9.16 -3.45 -8.09
CA VAL A 73 8.15 -2.49 -7.63
C VAL A 73 7.77 -1.56 -8.78
N SER A 74 6.49 -1.17 -8.82
CA SER A 74 5.89 -0.40 -9.90
C SER A 74 4.83 0.55 -9.32
N ALA A 75 4.58 1.64 -10.03
CA ALA A 75 3.47 2.56 -9.74
C ALA A 75 2.32 2.44 -10.74
N ASP A 76 2.56 1.80 -11.90
CA ASP A 76 1.59 1.65 -12.99
C ASP A 76 1.26 0.17 -13.28
N GLY A 77 1.97 -0.77 -12.65
CA GLY A 77 1.85 -2.21 -12.88
C GLY A 77 2.41 -2.67 -14.24
N VAL A 78 3.02 -1.78 -15.02
CA VAL A 78 3.49 -2.01 -16.39
C VAL A 78 5.01 -1.84 -16.52
N ASN A 79 5.58 -0.87 -15.81
CA ASN A 79 7.00 -0.52 -15.86
C ASN A 79 7.65 -0.62 -14.48
N PRO A 80 8.94 -1.02 -14.39
CA PRO A 80 9.68 -0.90 -13.13
C PRO A 80 9.73 0.55 -12.69
N LEU A 81 9.42 0.83 -11.43
CA LEU A 81 9.53 2.18 -10.90
C LEU A 81 11.00 2.59 -10.82
N GLN A 82 11.30 3.77 -11.37
CA GLN A 82 12.63 4.38 -11.31
C GLN A 82 12.71 5.30 -10.10
N ILE A 83 13.24 4.79 -9.00
CA ILE A 83 13.34 5.51 -7.73
C ILE A 83 14.64 6.32 -7.75
N PRO A 84 14.63 7.62 -7.46
CA PRO A 84 15.87 8.39 -7.38
C PRO A 84 16.86 7.78 -6.39
N LEU A 85 18.15 7.79 -6.71
CA LEU A 85 19.17 7.20 -5.84
C LEU A 85 19.31 7.90 -4.48
N ASP A 86 18.95 9.18 -4.39
CA ASP A 86 18.95 9.92 -3.12
C ASP A 86 17.78 9.54 -2.21
N GLU A 87 16.78 8.83 -2.73
CA GLU A 87 15.63 8.38 -1.93
C GLU A 87 15.98 7.14 -1.12
N GLU A 88 15.74 7.22 0.18
CA GLU A 88 15.85 6.09 1.10
C GLU A 88 14.63 5.17 0.98
N TRP A 89 14.88 3.87 0.94
CA TRP A 89 13.80 2.89 0.90
C TRP A 89 14.17 1.56 1.54
N ILE A 90 13.15 0.86 1.98
CA ILE A 90 13.20 -0.48 2.54
C ILE A 90 12.22 -1.37 1.76
N LEU A 91 12.75 -2.45 1.19
CA LEU A 91 11.95 -3.53 0.60
C LEU A 91 12.13 -4.79 1.43
N GLU A 92 11.04 -5.36 1.92
CA GLU A 92 11.02 -6.57 2.75
C GLU A 92 9.97 -7.55 2.23
N TYR A 93 10.19 -8.85 2.42
CA TYR A 93 9.24 -9.90 2.09
C TYR A 93 9.64 -11.24 2.73
N ASP A 94 8.69 -12.15 2.81
CA ASP A 94 8.92 -13.54 3.16
C ASP A 94 9.13 -14.34 1.86
N LEU A 95 10.21 -15.10 1.78
CA LEU A 95 10.59 -15.88 0.60
C LEU A 95 10.55 -17.38 0.90
N THR A 96 9.88 -18.13 0.03
CA THR A 96 9.99 -19.59 -0.07
C THR A 96 10.44 -19.99 -1.46
N LEU A 97 11.63 -20.57 -1.57
CA LEU A 97 12.20 -21.15 -2.79
C LEU A 97 12.15 -22.68 -2.73
N THR A 98 11.45 -23.30 -3.68
CA THR A 98 11.39 -24.75 -3.85
C THR A 98 12.02 -25.17 -5.17
N GLY A 99 12.97 -26.10 -5.15
CA GLY A 99 13.54 -26.72 -6.34
C GLY A 99 13.10 -28.18 -6.50
N THR A 100 12.72 -28.55 -7.72
CA THR A 100 12.43 -29.95 -8.07
C THR A 100 13.26 -30.34 -9.30
N PRO A 101 14.22 -31.29 -9.19
CA PRO A 101 14.96 -31.63 -7.97
C PRO A 101 15.71 -30.42 -7.38
N VAL A 102 16.26 -30.55 -6.17
CA VAL A 102 17.01 -29.46 -5.49
C VAL A 102 18.34 -29.09 -6.18
N THR A 103 18.90 -29.99 -7.01
CA THR A 103 20.12 -29.80 -7.82
C THR A 103 19.80 -30.12 -9.29
N PRO A 104 20.30 -29.36 -10.28
CA PRO A 104 21.24 -28.23 -10.19
C PRO A 104 20.62 -27.02 -9.48
N ARG A 105 21.46 -26.06 -9.12
CA ARG A 105 21.09 -24.90 -8.30
C ARG A 105 19.86 -24.15 -8.82
N LYS A 106 18.97 -23.79 -7.90
CA LYS A 106 17.95 -22.74 -8.06
C LYS A 106 18.32 -21.61 -7.10
N GLU A 107 18.11 -20.38 -7.53
CA GLU A 107 18.42 -19.17 -6.77
C GLU A 107 17.19 -18.26 -6.79
N ALA A 108 16.84 -17.68 -5.66
CA ALA A 108 15.80 -16.66 -5.60
C ALA A 108 16.08 -15.69 -4.45
N GLY A 109 15.53 -14.49 -4.57
CA GLY A 109 15.59 -13.48 -3.52
C GLY A 109 15.57 -12.08 -4.07
N GLY A 110 16.25 -11.17 -3.36
CA GLY A 110 16.23 -9.75 -3.63
C GLY A 110 16.99 -9.40 -4.89
N PHE A 111 16.42 -8.48 -5.64
CA PHE A 111 16.99 -7.95 -6.86
C PHE A 111 16.90 -6.44 -6.82
N ALA A 112 17.96 -5.74 -7.25
CA ALA A 112 17.88 -4.30 -7.45
C ALA A 112 18.77 -3.90 -8.61
N ARG A 113 18.32 -2.92 -9.38
CA ARG A 113 19.02 -2.48 -10.59
C ARG A 113 19.25 -0.98 -10.57
N ILE A 114 20.49 -0.56 -10.82
CA ILE A 114 20.84 0.86 -10.99
C ILE A 114 21.04 1.14 -12.49
N GLY A 115 20.08 1.85 -13.10
CA GLY A 115 20.21 2.28 -14.49
C GLY A 115 20.21 1.15 -15.55
N MET A 116 20.50 1.52 -16.81
CA MET A 116 20.63 0.60 -17.97
C MET A 116 22.08 0.48 -18.48
N PRO A 117 22.48 -0.65 -19.10
CA PRO A 117 21.71 -1.84 -19.49
C PRO A 117 21.76 -3.00 -18.48
N TRP A 118 21.00 -4.08 -18.76
CA TRP A 118 20.94 -5.32 -17.96
C TRP A 118 22.32 -5.97 -17.80
N GLY A 119 22.54 -6.65 -16.67
CA GLY A 119 23.73 -7.45 -16.38
C GLY A 119 24.97 -6.67 -15.93
N TYR A 120 24.89 -5.34 -15.80
CA TYR A 120 26.02 -4.51 -15.38
C TYR A 120 25.94 -4.01 -13.95
N SER A 121 24.77 -3.54 -13.51
CA SER A 121 24.62 -2.80 -12.24
C SER A 121 23.45 -3.35 -11.43
N GLU A 122 23.62 -4.58 -10.94
CA GLU A 122 22.55 -5.39 -10.35
C GLU A 122 22.99 -6.00 -9.01
N LEU A 123 22.13 -5.89 -8.02
CA LEU A 123 22.17 -6.66 -6.78
C LEU A 123 21.49 -8.01 -7.00
N GLN A 124 22.11 -9.08 -6.50
CA GLN A 124 21.49 -10.37 -6.26
C GLN A 124 21.66 -10.71 -4.78
N PHE A 125 20.57 -10.71 -4.03
CA PHE A 125 20.51 -11.13 -2.63
C PHE A 125 19.72 -12.42 -2.53
N MET A 126 20.42 -13.55 -2.52
CA MET A 126 19.85 -14.85 -2.84
C MET A 126 19.87 -15.82 -1.68
N VAL A 127 18.91 -16.73 -1.73
CA VAL A 127 19.03 -18.07 -1.19
C VAL A 127 19.12 -19.09 -2.31
N ASN A 128 19.71 -20.26 -2.05
CA ASN A 128 19.82 -21.31 -3.04
C ASN A 128 19.50 -22.71 -2.51
N THR A 129 19.10 -23.60 -3.43
CA THR A 129 18.54 -24.91 -3.07
C THR A 129 19.58 -25.99 -2.76
N ASP A 130 20.84 -25.81 -3.18
CA ASP A 130 21.85 -26.87 -3.13
C ASP A 130 23.12 -26.55 -2.33
N ALA A 131 23.46 -25.27 -2.15
CA ALA A 131 24.61 -24.85 -1.36
C ALA A 131 24.22 -24.23 0.00
N HIS A 132 22.92 -24.11 0.25
CA HIS A 132 22.33 -23.62 1.49
C HIS A 132 22.81 -22.23 1.89
N GLU A 133 23.03 -21.35 0.90
CA GLU A 133 23.61 -20.03 1.14
C GLU A 133 22.53 -18.97 1.34
N VAL A 134 22.84 -17.95 2.14
CA VAL A 134 22.11 -16.67 2.19
C VAL A 134 23.14 -15.57 1.95
N VAL A 135 23.17 -15.03 0.73
CA VAL A 135 24.29 -14.21 0.25
C VAL A 135 23.86 -13.09 -0.69
N ALA A 136 24.43 -11.90 -0.51
CA ALA A 136 24.27 -10.75 -1.37
C ALA A 136 25.55 -10.45 -2.15
N PHE A 137 25.43 -10.14 -3.44
CA PHE A 137 26.53 -9.78 -4.32
C PHE A 137 26.04 -9.07 -5.59
N GLY A 138 26.99 -8.67 -6.45
CA GLY A 138 26.73 -8.07 -7.76
C GLY A 138 27.14 -6.61 -7.78
N TYR A 139 27.83 -6.17 -8.83
CA TYR A 139 28.34 -4.80 -8.90
C TYR A 139 27.16 -3.81 -9.07
N PRO A 140 27.19 -2.61 -8.43
CA PRO A 140 28.20 -2.09 -7.51
C PRO A 140 27.93 -2.43 -6.03
N PHE A 141 27.04 -3.38 -5.75
CA PHE A 141 26.66 -3.74 -4.39
C PHE A 141 27.74 -4.58 -3.69
N PRO A 142 27.98 -4.34 -2.40
CA PRO A 142 29.00 -5.05 -1.64
C PRO A 142 28.58 -6.52 -1.41
N PHE A 143 29.57 -7.41 -1.43
CA PHE A 143 29.38 -8.80 -1.04
C PHE A 143 29.11 -8.92 0.46
N TYR A 144 28.12 -9.74 0.83
CA TYR A 144 27.87 -10.11 2.22
C TYR A 144 27.26 -11.50 2.31
N ARG A 145 27.75 -12.32 3.24
CA ARG A 145 27.24 -13.66 3.51
C ARG A 145 26.76 -13.72 4.94
N PHE A 146 25.51 -14.15 5.14
CA PHE A 146 25.00 -14.44 6.48
C PHE A 146 25.50 -15.79 6.95
N ASP A 147 25.72 -15.93 8.27
CA ASP A 147 25.91 -17.23 8.92
C ASP A 147 24.55 -17.90 9.15
N LEU A 148 23.85 -18.15 8.03
CA LEU A 148 22.55 -18.78 7.95
C LEU A 148 22.58 -19.87 6.89
N SER A 149 21.73 -20.88 7.08
CA SER A 149 21.52 -21.96 6.12
C SER A 149 20.08 -21.93 5.65
N TYR A 150 19.87 -22.06 4.34
CA TYR A 150 18.55 -22.16 3.74
C TYR A 150 18.35 -23.55 3.13
N ASN A 151 17.21 -24.20 3.38
CA ASN A 151 16.84 -25.42 2.66
C ASN A 151 15.66 -25.15 1.73
N SER A 152 15.68 -25.81 0.57
CA SER A 152 14.57 -25.77 -0.38
C SER A 152 13.23 -26.06 0.31
N GLY A 153 12.29 -25.13 0.22
CA GLY A 153 10.96 -25.20 0.83
C GLY A 153 10.83 -24.49 2.18
N ASP A 154 11.93 -24.07 2.80
CA ASP A 154 11.88 -23.23 4.01
C ASP A 154 11.38 -21.82 3.65
N THR A 155 10.79 -21.13 4.63
CA THR A 155 10.50 -19.69 4.53
C THR A 155 11.58 -18.90 5.23
N ILE A 156 12.08 -17.85 4.59
CA ILE A 156 13.05 -16.90 5.13
C ILE A 156 12.54 -15.48 4.95
N HIS A 157 12.64 -14.65 5.98
CA HIS A 157 12.37 -13.23 5.85
C HIS A 157 13.61 -12.54 5.27
N LEU A 158 13.47 -11.79 4.17
CA LEU A 158 14.56 -11.04 3.57
C LEU A 158 14.20 -9.57 3.43
N GLY A 159 15.21 -8.70 3.52
CA GLY A 159 15.02 -7.29 3.23
C GLY A 159 16.27 -6.58 2.72
N ILE A 160 16.04 -5.47 2.02
CA ILE A 160 17.06 -4.58 1.47
C ILE A 160 16.70 -3.17 1.90
N HIS A 161 17.60 -2.51 2.63
CA HIS A 161 17.51 -1.11 2.98
C HIS A 161 18.60 -0.35 2.25
N PHE A 162 18.20 0.59 1.40
CA PHE A 162 19.10 1.42 0.60
C PHE A 162 18.91 2.89 0.97
N PHE A 163 20.02 3.60 1.14
CA PHE A 163 19.99 5.00 1.58
C PHE A 163 21.30 5.71 1.27
N LYS A 164 21.25 7.04 1.32
CA LYS A 164 22.45 7.88 1.35
C LYS A 164 22.76 8.28 2.78
N ASP A 165 23.91 7.85 3.28
CA ASP A 165 24.32 8.13 4.64
C ASP A 165 24.84 9.58 4.78
N THR A 166 24.92 10.03 6.02
CA THR A 166 25.47 11.32 6.46
C THR A 166 26.93 11.56 6.03
N ASP A 167 27.67 10.50 5.67
CA ASP A 167 29.01 10.58 5.08
C ASP A 167 29.00 10.87 3.55
N GLY A 168 27.80 11.05 2.97
CA GLY A 168 27.57 11.35 1.57
C GLY A 168 27.63 10.14 0.64
N LYS A 169 27.84 8.92 1.17
CA LYS A 169 27.91 7.69 0.38
C LYS A 169 26.57 6.96 0.36
N TYR A 170 26.32 6.29 -0.76
CA TYR A 170 25.18 5.39 -0.91
C TYR A 170 25.56 4.04 -0.30
N LYS A 171 24.70 3.56 0.59
CA LYS A 171 24.89 2.36 1.38
C LYS A 171 23.69 1.43 1.27
N VAL A 172 23.95 0.18 1.58
CA VAL A 172 22.94 -0.86 1.68
C VAL A 172 23.10 -1.63 2.99
N ILE A 173 21.97 -2.01 3.59
CA ILE A 173 21.87 -3.00 4.65
C ILE A 173 21.04 -4.16 4.10
N TYR A 174 21.58 -5.37 4.17
CA TYR A 174 20.83 -6.59 3.89
C TYR A 174 20.26 -7.14 5.20
N MET A 175 19.06 -7.69 5.14
CA MET A 175 18.35 -8.24 6.30
C MET A 175 17.93 -9.68 5.97
N ALA A 176 18.16 -10.60 6.91
CA ALA A 176 17.77 -11.99 6.80
C ALA A 176 17.31 -12.50 8.17
N ASN A 177 16.01 -12.79 8.30
CA ASN A 177 15.34 -13.01 9.58
C ASN A 177 15.65 -11.85 10.55
N GLU A 178 16.11 -12.17 11.76
CA GLU A 178 16.47 -11.20 12.79
C GLU A 178 17.89 -10.60 12.62
N LEU A 179 18.62 -10.97 11.55
CA LEU A 179 20.00 -10.54 11.33
C LEU A 179 20.07 -9.44 10.27
N SER A 180 20.99 -8.49 10.47
CA SER A 180 21.31 -7.46 9.50
C SER A 180 22.82 -7.40 9.23
N SER A 181 23.20 -7.08 7.99
CA SER A 181 24.57 -6.67 7.70
C SER A 181 24.87 -5.31 8.32
N PRO A 182 26.15 -4.92 8.48
CA PRO A 182 26.51 -3.52 8.65
C PRO A 182 26.01 -2.67 7.47
N ALA A 183 25.92 -1.35 7.66
CA ALA A 183 25.73 -0.40 6.57
C ALA A 183 26.98 -0.36 5.68
N MET A 184 26.89 -0.95 4.49
CA MET A 184 28.03 -1.10 3.58
C MET A 184 27.88 -0.18 2.38
N ALA A 185 28.92 0.60 2.07
CA ALA A 185 28.95 1.46 0.90
C ALA A 185 29.00 0.65 -0.39
N LEU A 186 28.31 1.12 -1.43
CA LEU A 186 28.50 0.61 -2.79
C LEU A 186 29.97 0.71 -3.20
N SER A 187 30.47 -0.27 -3.94
CA SER A 187 31.86 -0.31 -4.40
C SER A 187 32.20 0.79 -5.40
N ASP A 188 31.20 1.33 -6.09
CA ASP A 188 31.34 2.44 -7.03
C ASP A 188 30.31 3.55 -6.74
N GLN A 189 30.81 4.65 -6.18
CA GLN A 189 30.02 5.83 -5.83
C GLN A 189 29.89 6.81 -7.02
N SER A 190 30.52 6.54 -8.17
CA SER A 190 30.42 7.38 -9.36
C SER A 190 29.20 7.05 -10.23
N ILE A 191 28.54 5.92 -9.97
CA ILE A 191 27.36 5.47 -10.72
C ILE A 191 26.22 6.50 -10.73
N ILE A 192 26.15 7.34 -9.70
CA ILE A 192 25.16 8.43 -9.55
C ILE A 192 25.29 9.51 -10.63
N VAL A 193 26.51 9.75 -11.13
CA VAL A 193 26.75 10.77 -12.17
C VAL A 193 26.25 10.29 -13.53
N GLN A 194 26.21 8.96 -13.74
CA GLN A 194 25.83 8.35 -15.02
C GLN A 194 24.39 7.85 -15.04
N LYS A 195 23.83 7.48 -13.87
CA LYS A 195 22.50 6.93 -13.66
C LYS A 195 21.91 7.57 -12.40
N ASN A 196 20.65 8.00 -12.45
CA ASN A 196 20.01 8.72 -11.36
C ASN A 196 18.93 7.91 -10.65
N TRP A 197 18.74 6.63 -10.99
CA TRP A 197 17.65 5.82 -10.45
C TRP A 197 18.05 4.37 -10.15
N ILE A 198 17.28 3.77 -9.24
CA ILE A 198 17.31 2.37 -8.83
C ILE A 198 15.90 1.77 -8.90
N SER A 199 15.79 0.50 -9.26
CA SER A 199 14.53 -0.26 -9.25
C SER A 199 14.73 -1.55 -8.44
N PRO A 200 14.17 -1.65 -7.23
CA PRO A 200 14.23 -2.86 -6.41
C PRO A 200 13.09 -3.84 -6.71
N GLY A 201 13.27 -5.09 -6.29
CA GLY A 201 12.32 -6.17 -6.49
C GLY A 201 12.90 -7.52 -6.09
N GLY A 202 12.53 -8.57 -6.81
CA GLY A 202 13.00 -9.93 -6.56
C GLY A 202 13.11 -10.76 -7.83
N TYR A 203 13.69 -11.95 -7.72
CA TYR A 203 13.95 -12.79 -8.88
C TYR A 203 13.92 -14.29 -8.57
N LEU A 204 13.73 -15.09 -9.61
CA LEU A 204 13.97 -16.52 -9.65
C LEU A 204 14.95 -16.81 -10.79
N GLN A 205 16.00 -17.58 -10.51
CA GLN A 205 16.90 -18.14 -11.50
C GLN A 205 17.01 -19.65 -11.30
N VAL A 206 16.90 -20.40 -12.39
CA VAL A 206 16.98 -21.86 -12.34
C VAL A 206 18.01 -22.34 -13.34
N ASN A 207 19.04 -23.04 -12.86
CA ASN A 207 20.02 -23.65 -13.72
C ASN A 207 19.41 -24.81 -14.50
N ILE A 208 19.77 -24.90 -15.77
CA ILE A 208 19.27 -25.91 -16.68
C ILE A 208 19.92 -27.27 -16.37
N GLN A 209 19.13 -28.34 -16.50
CA GLN A 209 19.61 -29.70 -16.43
C GLN A 209 19.27 -30.43 -17.73
N ALA A 210 20.24 -30.46 -18.65
CA ALA A 210 20.10 -31.09 -19.96
C ALA A 210 19.41 -32.48 -19.88
N GLY A 211 18.31 -32.63 -20.61
CA GLY A 211 17.52 -33.85 -20.71
C GLY A 211 16.63 -34.20 -19.51
N ASN A 212 16.49 -33.32 -18.51
CA ASN A 212 15.58 -33.54 -17.38
C ASN A 212 14.32 -32.64 -17.44
N PRO A 213 13.21 -33.12 -18.04
CA PRO A 213 11.97 -32.32 -18.15
C PRO A 213 11.29 -32.02 -16.82
N ASN A 214 11.74 -32.65 -15.72
CA ASN A 214 11.22 -32.36 -14.39
C ASN A 214 12.02 -31.27 -13.66
N ASN A 215 13.09 -30.74 -14.26
CA ASN A 215 13.88 -29.67 -13.65
C ASN A 215 13.08 -28.37 -13.62
N GLY A 216 12.97 -27.78 -12.43
CA GLY A 216 12.25 -26.53 -12.23
C GLY A 216 12.43 -25.94 -10.84
N GLY A 217 11.99 -24.71 -10.69
CA GLY A 217 12.01 -23.97 -9.43
C GLY A 217 10.79 -23.06 -9.30
N THR A 218 10.37 -22.85 -8.06
CA THR A 218 9.30 -21.91 -7.70
C THR A 218 9.77 -21.02 -6.56
N ALA A 219 9.64 -19.71 -6.73
CA ALA A 219 9.85 -18.72 -5.69
C ALA A 219 8.52 -18.05 -5.35
N VAL A 220 8.13 -18.12 -4.07
CA VAL A 220 6.99 -17.42 -3.50
C VAL A 220 7.52 -16.27 -2.68
N PHE A 221 7.24 -15.04 -3.11
CA PHE A 221 7.45 -13.81 -2.36
C PHE A 221 6.11 -13.45 -1.76
N ASP A 222 5.99 -13.47 -0.44
CA ASP A 222 4.77 -13.12 0.27
C ASP A 222 5.05 -11.97 1.25
N ASN A 223 3.98 -11.36 1.77
CA ASN A 223 4.09 -10.28 2.76
C ASN A 223 5.04 -9.17 2.29
N ILE A 224 5.02 -8.84 0.99
CA ILE A 224 5.87 -7.81 0.40
C ILE A 224 5.52 -6.47 1.02
N LYS A 225 6.54 -5.77 1.54
CA LYS A 225 6.41 -4.47 2.17
C LYS A 225 7.33 -3.44 1.54
N TRP A 226 6.80 -2.24 1.38
CA TRP A 226 7.50 -1.04 0.98
C TRP A 226 7.52 -0.06 2.15
N ASN A 227 8.72 0.28 2.64
CA ASN A 227 8.91 1.19 3.78
C ASN A 227 8.05 0.80 5.00
N GLY A 228 7.99 -0.50 5.30
CA GLY A 228 7.21 -1.07 6.40
C GLY A 228 5.72 -1.27 6.15
N ASN A 229 5.16 -0.76 5.04
CA ASN A 229 3.75 -0.91 4.68
C ASN A 229 3.57 -2.05 3.69
N LEU A 230 2.50 -2.85 3.83
CA LEU A 230 2.17 -3.89 2.87
C LEU A 230 1.98 -3.28 1.47
N LEU A 231 2.71 -3.82 0.50
CA LEU A 231 2.57 -3.41 -0.89
C LEU A 231 1.23 -3.93 -1.41
N ARG A 232 0.32 -3.02 -1.73
CA ARG A 232 -1.01 -3.32 -2.22
C ARG A 232 -1.42 -2.32 -3.28
N ARG A 233 -2.25 -2.78 -4.21
CA ARG A 233 -2.92 -1.88 -5.13
C ARG A 233 -4.05 -1.19 -4.39
N ALA A 234 -4.05 0.13 -4.40
CA ALA A 234 -5.05 0.92 -3.76
C ALA A 234 -5.33 2.19 -4.57
N PHE A 235 -6.56 2.67 -4.46
CA PHE A 235 -7.15 3.73 -5.26
C PHE A 235 -7.83 4.75 -4.35
N ALA A 236 -8.27 5.86 -4.93
CA ALA A 236 -9.13 6.82 -4.26
C ALA A 236 -10.60 6.60 -4.63
N ILE A 237 -11.49 6.81 -3.67
CA ILE A 237 -12.91 7.12 -3.92
C ILE A 237 -13.09 8.61 -3.67
N SER A 238 -13.71 9.34 -4.60
CA SER A 238 -13.92 10.78 -4.47
C SER A 238 -15.28 11.22 -5.00
N GLY A 239 -15.76 12.33 -4.47
CA GLY A 239 -17.03 12.92 -4.84
C GLY A 239 -17.27 14.23 -4.09
N ASN A 240 -18.52 14.66 -4.10
CA ASN A 240 -19.01 15.83 -3.41
C ASN A 240 -19.99 15.44 -2.29
N ILE A 241 -19.86 16.05 -1.13
CA ILE A 241 -20.81 15.94 -0.03
C ILE A 241 -21.53 17.29 0.11
N GLU A 242 -22.84 17.28 -0.15
CA GLU A 242 -23.71 18.42 0.17
C GLU A 242 -24.24 18.27 1.60
N LEU A 243 -23.83 19.20 2.48
CA LEU A 243 -24.43 19.37 3.80
C LEU A 243 -25.65 20.28 3.66
N ARG A 244 -26.85 19.68 3.55
CA ARG A 244 -28.06 20.45 3.26
C ARG A 244 -28.40 21.41 4.39
N ASP A 245 -28.98 22.53 4.00
CA ASP A 245 -29.52 23.57 4.89
C ASP A 245 -28.47 24.22 5.83
N PHE A 246 -27.17 24.08 5.54
CA PHE A 246 -26.07 24.62 6.34
C PHE A 246 -25.33 25.75 5.61
N GLY A 247 -25.22 26.91 6.25
CA GLY A 247 -24.55 28.11 5.77
C GLY A 247 -23.18 28.37 6.39
N GLY A 248 -22.79 27.60 7.41
CA GLY A 248 -21.49 27.68 8.06
C GLY A 248 -20.32 27.17 7.21
N ASP A 249 -19.11 27.15 7.79
CA ASP A 249 -17.91 26.66 7.11
C ASP A 249 -17.88 25.12 7.03
N VAL A 250 -18.26 24.58 5.88
CA VAL A 250 -18.28 23.14 5.57
C VAL A 250 -16.92 22.45 5.74
N THR A 251 -15.81 23.21 5.68
CA THR A 251 -14.46 22.65 5.85
C THR A 251 -14.15 22.26 7.29
N GLN A 252 -14.95 22.74 8.24
CA GLN A 252 -14.77 22.49 9.67
C GLN A 252 -15.66 21.34 10.18
N VAL A 253 -16.57 20.82 9.35
CA VAL A 253 -17.49 19.75 9.75
C VAL A 253 -16.81 18.39 9.64
N PRO A 254 -16.58 17.66 10.75
CA PRO A 254 -16.05 16.30 10.70
C PRO A 254 -17.14 15.34 10.22
N ILE A 255 -16.82 14.53 9.21
CA ILE A 255 -17.75 13.56 8.62
C ILE A 255 -17.25 12.16 8.90
N GLY A 256 -17.99 11.37 9.67
CA GLY A 256 -17.71 9.94 9.82
C GLY A 256 -17.99 9.21 8.51
N ALA A 257 -16.99 8.53 7.95
CA ALA A 257 -17.12 7.72 6.75
C ALA A 257 -16.84 6.25 7.06
N GLU A 258 -17.66 5.36 6.49
CA GLU A 258 -17.48 3.92 6.59
C GLU A 258 -17.42 3.30 5.19
N LEU A 259 -16.44 2.44 4.94
CA LEU A 259 -16.47 1.51 3.82
C LEU A 259 -17.01 0.18 4.31
N ARG A 260 -18.05 -0.33 3.66
CA ARG A 260 -18.71 -1.58 4.04
C ARG A 260 -18.70 -2.58 2.90
N GLN A 261 -18.47 -3.85 3.21
CA GLN A 261 -18.51 -4.95 2.25
C GLN A 261 -19.45 -6.04 2.77
N GLY A 262 -20.49 -6.37 2.00
CA GLY A 262 -21.51 -7.33 2.42
C GLY A 262 -22.19 -6.95 3.74
N GLY A 263 -22.40 -5.64 3.97
CA GLY A 263 -22.99 -5.10 5.20
C GLY A 263 -22.05 -5.02 6.41
N VAL A 264 -20.78 -5.43 6.28
CA VAL A 264 -19.79 -5.34 7.37
C VAL A 264 -18.89 -4.13 7.15
N VAL A 265 -18.74 -3.28 8.18
CA VAL A 265 -17.77 -2.18 8.17
C VAL A 265 -16.35 -2.75 8.14
N VAL A 266 -15.63 -2.47 7.06
CA VAL A 266 -14.22 -2.89 6.88
C VAL A 266 -13.22 -1.75 7.11
N ARG A 267 -13.68 -0.50 7.06
CA ARG A 267 -12.89 0.70 7.36
C ARG A 267 -13.79 1.81 7.90
N THR A 268 -13.27 2.57 8.85
CA THR A 268 -13.88 3.80 9.36
C THR A 268 -12.83 4.90 9.38
N GLU A 269 -13.20 6.11 8.96
CA GLU A 269 -12.35 7.29 9.09
C GLU A 269 -13.19 8.56 9.26
N THR A 270 -12.53 9.66 9.63
CA THR A 270 -13.14 10.99 9.65
C THR A 270 -12.62 11.79 8.47
N LEU A 271 -13.53 12.30 7.65
CA LEU A 271 -13.25 13.12 6.50
C LEU A 271 -13.58 14.59 6.78
N PHE A 272 -12.93 15.47 6.03
CA PHE A 272 -13.28 16.88 5.90
C PHE A 272 -13.42 17.18 4.41
N THR A 273 -14.30 18.11 4.08
CA THR A 273 -14.47 18.57 2.70
C THR A 273 -13.64 19.83 2.43
N ASP A 274 -13.36 20.11 1.16
CA ASP A 274 -12.92 21.45 0.76
C ASP A 274 -14.10 22.44 0.76
N SER A 275 -13.84 23.72 0.46
CA SER A 275 -14.88 24.76 0.48
C SER A 275 -15.97 24.60 -0.59
N ALA A 276 -15.80 23.67 -1.53
CA ALA A 276 -16.80 23.29 -2.52
C ALA A 276 -17.54 21.99 -2.16
N GLY A 277 -17.22 21.36 -1.02
CA GLY A 277 -17.81 20.11 -0.56
C GLY A 277 -17.11 18.85 -1.09
N ASN A 278 -15.96 18.96 -1.77
CA ASN A 278 -15.29 17.79 -2.34
C ASN A 278 -14.53 17.01 -1.26
N TYR A 279 -14.51 15.69 -1.39
CA TYR A 279 -13.77 14.79 -0.51
C TYR A 279 -13.00 13.72 -1.30
N ALA A 280 -12.05 13.06 -0.65
CA ALA A 280 -11.41 11.86 -1.14
C ALA A 280 -11.10 10.88 0.00
N ILE A 281 -11.48 9.62 -0.19
CA ILE A 281 -11.06 8.47 0.61
C ILE A 281 -9.89 7.82 -0.13
N LEU A 282 -8.69 7.89 0.43
CA LEU A 282 -7.46 7.36 -0.18
C LEU A 282 -7.18 5.93 0.25
N ASP A 283 -6.31 5.21 -0.48
CA ASP A 283 -5.82 3.88 -0.11
C ASP A 283 -6.96 2.83 0.04
N VAL A 284 -7.87 2.82 -0.93
CA VAL A 284 -8.97 1.86 -1.05
C VAL A 284 -8.56 0.70 -1.95
N THR A 285 -8.54 -0.51 -1.41
CA THR A 285 -8.24 -1.72 -2.18
C THR A 285 -9.34 -2.05 -3.19
N PRO A 286 -9.05 -2.79 -4.27
CA PRO A 286 -10.09 -3.31 -5.16
C PRO A 286 -11.18 -4.06 -4.41
N GLY A 287 -12.44 -3.78 -4.77
CA GLY A 287 -13.62 -4.35 -4.13
C GLY A 287 -14.87 -3.53 -4.44
N THR A 288 -16.03 -4.08 -4.09
CA THR A 288 -17.31 -3.36 -4.11
C THR A 288 -17.65 -2.95 -2.68
N TYR A 289 -18.00 -1.68 -2.50
CA TYR A 289 -18.25 -1.07 -1.21
C TYR A 289 -19.59 -0.34 -1.19
N ASP A 290 -20.28 -0.40 -0.05
CA ASP A 290 -21.26 0.61 0.32
C ASP A 290 -20.53 1.68 1.14
N VAL A 291 -20.60 2.94 0.71
CA VAL A 291 -19.89 4.06 1.33
C VAL A 291 -20.88 4.88 2.15
N ALA A 292 -20.78 4.81 3.48
CA ALA A 292 -21.68 5.50 4.38
C ALA A 292 -21.05 6.79 4.91
N PHE A 293 -21.83 7.86 5.00
CA PHE A 293 -21.42 9.16 5.55
C PHE A 293 -22.36 9.55 6.68
N LYS A 294 -21.79 9.96 7.82
CA LYS A 294 -22.52 10.38 9.02
C LYS A 294 -21.73 11.49 9.75
N PRO A 295 -22.05 12.77 9.50
CA PRO A 295 -21.62 13.90 10.33
C PRO A 295 -22.44 13.96 11.64
N SER A 296 -22.31 15.05 12.42
CA SER A 296 -22.91 15.15 13.75
C SER A 296 -24.43 15.18 13.74
N HIS A 297 -25.04 16.21 13.15
CA HIS A 297 -26.50 16.45 13.19
C HIS A 297 -27.25 16.19 11.88
N TRP A 298 -26.61 15.46 10.96
CA TRP A 298 -27.22 15.01 9.71
C TRP A 298 -27.51 13.52 9.77
N LEU A 299 -28.57 13.10 9.09
CA LEU A 299 -28.89 11.72 8.81
C LEU A 299 -27.78 11.03 8.00
N ARG A 300 -27.55 9.75 8.30
CA ARG A 300 -26.65 8.89 7.53
C ARG A 300 -27.17 8.79 6.11
N ALA A 301 -26.26 8.83 5.13
CA ALA A 301 -26.55 8.40 3.78
C ALA A 301 -25.52 7.38 3.32
N VAL A 302 -25.95 6.42 2.50
CA VAL A 302 -25.11 5.36 1.94
C VAL A 302 -25.15 5.43 0.42
N VAL A 303 -23.96 5.47 -0.20
CA VAL A 303 -23.82 5.27 -1.65
C VAL A 303 -23.49 3.79 -1.88
N PRO A 304 -24.43 2.98 -2.40
CA PRO A 304 -24.23 1.55 -2.54
C PRO A 304 -23.40 1.18 -3.78
N ASP A 305 -22.86 -0.04 -3.77
CA ASP A 305 -22.26 -0.69 -4.94
C ASP A 305 -21.10 0.07 -5.62
N VAL A 306 -20.37 0.91 -4.86
CA VAL A 306 -19.18 1.64 -5.33
C VAL A 306 -18.07 0.63 -5.62
N THR A 307 -17.80 0.39 -6.90
CA THR A 307 -16.87 -0.65 -7.35
C THR A 307 -15.51 -0.07 -7.73
N VAL A 308 -14.50 -0.44 -6.95
CA VAL A 308 -13.08 -0.11 -7.18
C VAL A 308 -12.42 -1.31 -7.85
N VAL A 309 -11.88 -1.12 -9.06
CA VAL A 309 -11.21 -2.19 -9.81
C VAL A 309 -9.73 -1.89 -9.98
N ASP A 310 -9.40 -1.01 -10.93
CA ASP A 310 -8.04 -0.72 -11.38
C ASP A 310 -7.77 0.79 -11.59
N ALA A 311 -8.65 1.65 -11.12
CA ALA A 311 -8.52 3.11 -11.16
C ALA A 311 -9.28 3.77 -10.00
N ASP A 312 -8.97 5.05 -9.77
CA ASP A 312 -9.73 5.90 -8.86
C ASP A 312 -11.20 6.01 -9.30
N VAL A 313 -12.10 6.02 -8.32
CA VAL A 313 -13.53 6.20 -8.53
C VAL A 313 -13.90 7.64 -8.20
N THR A 314 -14.57 8.31 -9.13
CA THR A 314 -15.01 9.70 -8.99
C THR A 314 -16.53 9.79 -9.12
N GLY A 315 -17.13 10.88 -8.64
CA GLY A 315 -18.58 11.11 -8.72
C GLY A 315 -19.40 10.29 -7.71
N VAL A 316 -18.78 9.90 -6.59
CA VAL A 316 -19.48 9.27 -5.46
C VAL A 316 -20.08 10.39 -4.61
N ASP A 317 -21.06 11.06 -5.19
CA ASP A 317 -21.69 12.25 -4.61
C ASP A 317 -22.84 11.86 -3.66
N VAL A 318 -23.02 12.63 -2.60
CA VAL A 318 -24.08 12.41 -1.61
C VAL A 318 -24.61 13.74 -1.07
N SER A 319 -25.89 13.75 -0.70
CA SER A 319 -26.54 14.90 -0.07
C SER A 319 -27.12 14.46 1.27
N LEU A 320 -26.67 15.10 2.34
CA LEU A 320 -26.97 14.71 3.71
C LEU A 320 -28.11 15.53 4.26
N THR A 321 -29.14 14.86 4.78
CA THR A 321 -30.34 15.52 5.30
C THR A 321 -30.11 15.93 6.75
N ASN A 322 -30.35 17.21 7.04
CA ASN A 322 -30.08 17.84 8.33
C ASN A 322 -31.26 17.62 9.32
N GLY A 323 -31.00 17.64 10.63
CA GLY A 323 -32.03 17.74 11.67
C GLY A 323 -32.01 16.66 12.74
N ASP A 324 -31.02 15.76 12.72
CA ASP A 324 -30.84 14.67 13.69
C ASP A 324 -29.89 15.14 14.81
N ILE A 325 -30.42 15.98 15.69
CA ILE A 325 -29.67 16.69 16.74
C ILE A 325 -29.15 15.72 17.79
N ASP A 326 -29.90 14.66 18.11
CA ASP A 326 -29.49 13.69 19.12
C ASP A 326 -28.65 12.51 18.58
N GLY A 327 -28.53 12.42 17.25
CA GLY A 327 -27.63 11.52 16.54
C GLY A 327 -28.15 10.08 16.43
N ASP A 328 -29.46 9.86 16.65
CA ASP A 328 -30.08 8.54 16.61
C ASP A 328 -30.42 8.04 15.19
N ASN A 329 -30.12 8.86 14.17
CA ASN A 329 -30.38 8.60 12.76
C ASN A 329 -31.85 8.75 12.33
N GLU A 330 -32.66 9.44 13.11
CA GLU A 330 -34.02 9.85 12.77
C GLU A 330 -34.21 11.35 13.07
N VAL A 331 -35.18 12.01 12.43
CA VAL A 331 -35.58 13.38 12.78
C VAL A 331 -36.93 13.33 13.46
N THR A 332 -36.95 13.49 14.78
CA THR A 332 -38.11 13.21 15.62
C THR A 332 -38.44 14.36 16.59
N LEU A 333 -39.36 14.08 17.53
CA LEU A 333 -39.69 15.00 18.62
C LEU A 333 -38.55 15.14 19.64
N PHE A 334 -37.61 14.19 19.69
CA PHE A 334 -36.46 14.28 20.60
C PHE A 334 -35.46 15.34 20.12
N ASP A 335 -35.20 15.41 18.82
CA ASP A 335 -34.42 16.49 18.19
C ASP A 335 -35.06 17.85 18.44
N PHE A 336 -36.39 17.93 18.24
CA PHE A 336 -37.11 19.16 18.55
C PHE A 336 -36.96 19.57 20.03
N GLY A 337 -36.97 18.60 20.95
CA GLY A 337 -36.72 18.84 22.37
C GLY A 337 -35.32 19.38 22.63
N ALA A 338 -34.30 18.84 21.95
CA ALA A 338 -32.92 19.31 22.04
C ALA A 338 -32.75 20.73 21.49
N LEU A 339 -33.39 21.05 20.36
CA LEU A 339 -33.43 22.39 19.78
C LEU A 339 -34.07 23.40 20.76
N VAL A 340 -35.23 23.08 21.32
CA VAL A 340 -35.93 23.96 22.26
C VAL A 340 -35.11 24.21 23.52
N ALA A 341 -34.36 23.21 24.00
CA ALA A 341 -33.48 23.38 25.16
C ALA A 341 -32.34 24.39 24.90
N ALA A 342 -31.85 24.45 23.66
CA ALA A 342 -30.79 25.35 23.21
C ALA A 342 -31.31 26.68 22.62
N PHE A 343 -32.61 26.86 22.48
CA PHE A 343 -33.18 28.00 21.77
C PHE A 343 -32.74 29.37 22.34
N GLY A 344 -32.30 30.25 21.43
CA GLY A 344 -31.79 31.59 21.72
C GLY A 344 -30.40 31.63 22.34
N SER A 345 -29.66 30.51 22.30
CA SER A 345 -28.28 30.45 22.79
C SER A 345 -27.25 30.67 21.68
N VAL A 346 -26.08 31.16 22.07
CA VAL A 346 -24.89 31.33 21.22
C VAL A 346 -23.68 30.62 21.87
N PRO A 347 -22.55 30.43 21.15
CA PRO A 347 -21.34 29.85 21.74
C PRO A 347 -20.90 30.55 23.03
N GLY A 348 -20.82 29.75 24.11
CA GLY A 348 -20.43 30.21 25.44
C GLY A 348 -21.59 30.31 26.44
N ASP A 349 -22.83 30.29 25.98
CA ASP A 349 -24.00 30.16 26.85
C ASP A 349 -24.08 28.77 27.48
N SER A 350 -24.66 28.70 28.68
CA SER A 350 -24.75 27.45 29.44
C SER A 350 -25.63 26.38 28.79
N ASN A 351 -26.58 26.80 27.95
CA ASN A 351 -27.50 25.93 27.22
C ASN A 351 -27.15 25.80 25.73
N TRP A 352 -25.98 26.29 25.31
CA TRP A 352 -25.48 26.10 23.95
C TRP A 352 -25.33 24.61 23.63
N ASN A 353 -25.98 24.20 22.53
CA ASN A 353 -25.77 22.91 21.89
C ASN A 353 -25.34 23.17 20.44
N PRO A 354 -24.08 22.90 20.07
CA PRO A 354 -23.61 23.13 18.70
C PRO A 354 -24.34 22.28 17.66
N ASP A 355 -24.93 21.15 18.06
CA ASP A 355 -25.70 20.30 17.15
C ASP A 355 -27.14 20.79 16.95
N ALA A 356 -27.60 21.79 17.71
CA ALA A 356 -28.91 22.43 17.52
C ALA A 356 -28.87 23.69 16.64
N ASP A 357 -27.67 24.19 16.34
CA ASP A 357 -27.40 25.21 15.32
C ASP A 357 -27.27 24.50 13.97
N LEU A 358 -28.42 24.23 13.37
CA LEU A 358 -28.56 23.41 12.15
C LEU A 358 -28.16 24.17 10.90
N ASP A 359 -28.36 25.49 10.86
CA ASP A 359 -27.93 26.31 9.74
C ASP A 359 -26.50 26.86 9.87
N GLY A 360 -25.89 26.73 11.05
CA GLY A 360 -24.47 27.00 11.28
C GLY A 360 -24.15 28.49 11.35
N ASP A 361 -25.11 29.34 11.72
CA ASP A 361 -24.93 30.78 11.85
C ASP A 361 -24.43 31.23 13.24
N GLU A 362 -24.13 30.27 14.11
CA GLU A 362 -23.69 30.45 15.51
C GLU A 362 -24.78 30.95 16.47
N GLU A 363 -26.07 30.80 16.14
CA GLU A 363 -27.19 31.11 17.03
C GLU A 363 -28.37 30.12 16.84
N VAL A 364 -28.87 29.51 17.91
CA VAL A 364 -30.05 28.61 17.78
C VAL A 364 -31.34 29.43 17.72
N THR A 365 -32.01 29.49 16.57
CA THR A 365 -33.17 30.33 16.32
C THR A 365 -34.37 29.60 15.69
N LEU A 366 -35.34 30.37 15.18
CA LEU A 366 -36.46 29.84 14.39
C LEU A 366 -36.02 29.37 13.00
N PHE A 367 -34.84 29.75 12.51
CA PHE A 367 -34.32 29.29 11.23
C PHE A 367 -33.91 27.81 11.32
N ASP A 368 -33.23 27.40 12.39
CA ASP A 368 -32.94 25.99 12.70
C ASP A 368 -34.22 25.17 12.85
N PHE A 369 -35.20 25.71 13.58
CA PHE A 369 -36.51 25.07 13.68
C PHE A 369 -37.15 24.86 12.31
N GLY A 370 -36.95 25.80 11.38
CA GLY A 370 -37.39 25.68 9.99
C GLY A 370 -36.70 24.55 9.22
N VAL A 371 -35.42 24.27 9.50
CA VAL A 371 -34.68 23.12 8.96
C VAL A 371 -35.25 21.81 9.52
N LEU A 372 -35.37 21.72 10.85
CA LEU A 372 -35.88 20.53 11.53
C LEU A 372 -37.29 20.15 11.05
N VAL A 373 -38.21 21.12 10.98
CA VAL A 373 -39.59 20.87 10.54
C VAL A 373 -39.66 20.39 9.09
N ARG A 374 -38.77 20.87 8.22
CA ARG A 374 -38.72 20.46 6.81
C ARG A 374 -38.36 18.99 6.66
N ASN A 375 -37.52 18.48 7.56
CA ASN A 375 -37.00 17.12 7.53
C ASN A 375 -37.66 16.20 8.58
N PHE A 376 -38.69 16.68 9.28
CA PHE A 376 -39.34 15.93 10.35
C PHE A 376 -39.91 14.58 9.87
N GLY A 377 -39.58 13.51 10.58
CA GLY A 377 -39.92 12.13 10.25
C GLY A 377 -39.00 11.47 9.22
N ALA A 378 -37.93 12.16 8.78
CA ALA A 378 -36.90 11.53 7.96
C ALA A 378 -36.08 10.54 8.79
N ILE A 379 -35.60 9.49 8.12
CA ILE A 379 -34.79 8.42 8.69
C ILE A 379 -33.58 8.27 7.78
N GLY A 380 -32.39 8.16 8.37
CA GLY A 380 -31.16 7.95 7.62
C GLY A 380 -31.04 6.52 7.10
N ASP A 381 -30.12 6.32 6.18
CA ASP A 381 -29.78 4.98 5.70
C ASP A 381 -29.16 4.13 6.82
N GLU A 382 -29.23 2.80 6.68
CA GLU A 382 -28.62 1.81 7.60
C GLU A 382 -27.20 1.45 7.19
#